data_AF-A0A6H5I2L2-F1
#
_entry.id   AF-A0A6H5I2L2-F1
#
_cell.length_a   1.000
_cell.length_b   1.000
_cell.length_c   1.000
_cell.angle_alpha   90.00
_cell.angle_beta   90.00
_cell.angle_gamma   90.00
#
_symmetry.space_group_name_H-M   'P 1'
#
loop_
_entity.id
_entity.type
_entity.pdbx_description
1 polymer ?
#
loop_
_entity_poly.entity_id
_entity_poly.type
_entity_poly.pdbx_seq_one_letter_code
_entity_poly.pdbx_strand_id
1 'polypeptide(L)'
;MTKDVALYVAPDGGWGWVVVVAYALNNIITIPIIQGFGMVYNDEFKRLNISATQSTVIINVNQAFGMILGMMNGPLIRIYGYRKISIIGSLFYATGIILTSFGTTFIHFVITYGMMASLGLAMTTAACSLAVNSFFKEKRGRAMGISMTITGLGPILMPQLVSVLLPIYDSGGTMLILGALSLHGLIGSSLLQPLKWHAKRIQVKENKEDDIKSLLIVNDFSSIVIVAVGLGIAKGIRTVYMTLVIPSHVSLEKLTSASSIQSLVNGTLLIVFGPILGLIRDITGSYLSCVILINFVTAIAVVMWLSEFAIIRCKNQNKRRKRKLEPA
;
A
#
# COMPACT_ATOMS: atom_id res chain seq x y z
N MET A 1 8.38 50.34 1.10
CA MET A 1 7.33 49.66 0.32
C MET A 1 7.43 48.16 0.57
N THR A 2 6.84 47.70 1.68
CA THR A 2 6.78 46.29 2.06
C THR A 2 5.91 45.54 1.06
N LYS A 3 6.49 44.62 0.30
CA LYS A 3 5.71 43.74 -0.58
C LYS A 3 4.93 42.78 0.32
N ASP A 4 3.62 42.93 0.36
CA ASP A 4 2.71 41.95 0.95
C ASP A 4 2.82 40.63 0.18
N VAL A 5 3.70 39.73 0.62
CA VAL A 5 3.76 38.37 0.09
C VAL A 5 2.60 37.60 0.70
N ALA A 6 1.52 37.46 -0.06
CA ALA A 6 0.41 36.60 0.32
C ALA A 6 0.87 35.14 0.36
N LEU A 7 1.03 34.60 1.56
CA LEU A 7 1.31 33.18 1.78
C LEU A 7 -0.01 32.42 1.82
N TYR A 8 -0.16 31.46 0.91
CA TYR A 8 -1.27 30.51 0.90
C TYR A 8 -0.96 29.41 1.91
N VAL A 9 -1.75 29.33 2.98
CA VAL A 9 -1.58 28.32 4.03
C VAL A 9 -2.66 27.24 3.90
N ALA A 10 -2.30 26.01 4.25
CA ALA A 10 -3.21 24.87 4.24
C ALA A 10 -4.45 25.17 5.12
N PRO A 11 -5.66 24.76 4.70
CA PRO A 11 -6.88 25.06 5.43
C PRO A 11 -7.04 24.31 6.76
N ASP A 12 -6.36 23.17 6.93
CA ASP A 12 -6.40 22.30 8.12
C ASP A 12 -7.84 21.93 8.56
N GLY A 13 -8.71 21.72 7.56
CA GLY A 13 -10.13 21.38 7.72
C GLY A 13 -10.95 21.60 6.44
N GLY A 14 -12.28 21.68 6.59
CA GLY A 14 -13.21 21.91 5.49
C GLY A 14 -13.14 20.81 4.42
N TRP A 15 -12.95 21.21 3.15
CA TRP A 15 -12.82 20.27 2.02
C TRP A 15 -11.65 19.28 2.18
N GLY A 16 -10.66 19.57 3.03
CA GLY A 16 -9.60 18.63 3.35
C GLY A 16 -10.13 17.29 3.89
N TRP A 17 -11.24 17.28 4.64
CA TRP A 17 -11.86 16.04 5.14
C TRP A 17 -12.54 15.23 4.03
N VAL A 18 -13.09 15.91 3.03
CA VAL A 18 -13.63 15.26 1.83
C VAL A 18 -12.50 14.57 1.06
N VAL A 19 -11.33 15.22 0.97
CA VAL A 19 -10.12 14.64 0.34
C VAL A 19 -9.62 13.40 1.10
N VAL A 20 -9.68 13.41 2.44
CA VAL A 20 -9.37 12.23 3.28
C VAL A 20 -10.31 11.07 2.99
N VAL A 21 -11.62 11.32 2.96
CA VAL A 21 -12.61 10.28 2.64
C VAL A 21 -12.43 9.77 1.22
N ALA A 22 -12.19 10.64 0.24
CA ALA A 22 -11.91 10.26 -1.13
C ALA A 22 -10.67 9.36 -1.27
N TYR A 23 -9.59 9.71 -0.57
CA TYR A 23 -8.38 8.89 -0.53
C TYR A 23 -8.66 7.51 0.09
N ALA A 24 -9.39 7.49 1.20
CA ALA A 24 -9.74 6.26 1.88
C ALA A 24 -10.66 5.35 1.05
N LEU A 25 -11.66 5.92 0.37
CA LEU A 25 -12.56 5.20 -0.54
C LEU A 25 -11.82 4.59 -1.73
N ASN A 26 -10.77 5.24 -2.22
CA ASN A 26 -9.95 4.64 -3.26
C ASN A 26 -9.14 3.44 -2.71
N ASN A 27 -8.54 3.58 -1.53
CA ASN A 27 -7.69 2.53 -0.96
C ASN A 27 -8.47 1.34 -0.38
N ILE A 28 -9.68 1.55 0.15
CA ILE A 28 -10.52 0.48 0.71
C ILE A 28 -10.89 -0.57 -0.36
N ILE A 29 -10.97 -0.16 -1.63
CA ILE A 29 -11.26 -1.05 -2.76
C ILE A 29 -9.97 -1.61 -3.36
N THR A 30 -8.97 -0.76 -3.60
CA THR A 30 -7.80 -1.14 -4.40
C THR A 30 -6.80 -2.03 -3.66
N ILE A 31 -6.52 -1.76 -2.38
CA ILE A 31 -5.52 -2.53 -1.60
C ILE A 31 -5.91 -4.00 -1.45
N PRO A 32 -7.18 -4.33 -1.08
CA PRO A 32 -7.53 -5.71 -0.85
C PRO A 32 -7.64 -6.52 -2.14
N ILE A 33 -7.97 -5.92 -3.29
CA ILE A 33 -7.94 -6.61 -4.58
C ILE A 33 -6.54 -7.15 -4.87
N ILE A 34 -5.49 -6.40 -4.52
CA ILE A 34 -4.10 -6.84 -4.72
C ILE A 34 -3.76 -8.02 -3.80
N GLN A 35 -4.21 -7.95 -2.54
CA GLN A 35 -3.99 -9.02 -1.55
C GLN A 35 -4.80 -10.27 -1.88
N GLY A 36 -6.00 -10.09 -2.43
CA GLY A 36 -6.95 -11.14 -2.79
C GLY A 36 -6.71 -11.76 -4.16
N PHE A 37 -5.81 -11.24 -5.00
CA PHE A 37 -5.58 -11.79 -6.35
C PHE A 37 -5.25 -13.28 -6.34
N GLY A 38 -4.32 -13.70 -5.47
CA GLY A 38 -3.96 -15.11 -5.33
C GLY A 38 -5.12 -15.97 -4.80
N MET A 39 -6.05 -15.38 -4.05
CA MET A 39 -7.27 -16.05 -3.57
C MET A 39 -8.27 -16.28 -4.71
N VAL A 40 -8.49 -15.27 -5.55
CA VAL A 40 -9.46 -15.33 -6.67
C VAL A 40 -9.04 -16.29 -7.77
N TYR A 41 -7.74 -16.34 -8.10
CA TYR A 41 -7.23 -17.10 -9.25
C TYR A 41 -6.54 -18.42 -8.91
N ASN A 42 -6.52 -18.85 -7.64
CA ASN A 42 -5.81 -20.07 -7.23
C ASN A 42 -6.24 -21.30 -8.05
N ASP A 43 -7.55 -21.57 -8.08
CA ASP A 43 -8.09 -22.75 -8.77
C ASP A 43 -8.06 -22.59 -10.30
N GLU A 44 -8.22 -21.35 -10.77
CA GLU A 44 -8.08 -21.01 -12.18
C GLU A 44 -6.66 -21.29 -12.70
N PHE A 45 -5.64 -20.92 -11.93
CA PHE A 45 -4.25 -21.18 -12.29
C PHE A 45 -3.93 -22.67 -12.36
N LYS A 46 -4.53 -23.49 -11.50
CA LYS A 46 -4.43 -24.95 -11.62
C LYS A 46 -5.06 -25.44 -12.92
N ARG A 47 -6.24 -24.94 -13.28
CA ARG A 47 -6.94 -25.28 -14.54
C ARG A 47 -6.14 -24.88 -15.78
N LEU A 48 -5.48 -23.72 -15.73
CA LEU A 48 -4.67 -23.18 -16.82
C LEU A 48 -3.23 -23.72 -16.84
N ASN A 49 -2.87 -24.67 -15.97
CA ASN A 49 -1.50 -25.17 -15.79
C ASN A 49 -0.46 -24.06 -15.52
N ILE A 50 -0.89 -22.97 -14.87
CA ILE A 50 -0.02 -21.90 -14.41
C ILE A 50 0.60 -22.34 -13.07
N SER A 51 1.92 -22.46 -13.06
CA SER A 51 2.65 -22.89 -11.86
C SER A 51 2.54 -21.88 -10.70
N ALA A 52 2.75 -22.36 -9.46
CA ALA A 52 2.83 -21.49 -8.29
C ALA A 52 3.94 -20.42 -8.42
N THR A 53 5.06 -20.78 -9.07
CA THR A 53 6.16 -19.85 -9.37
C THR A 53 5.69 -18.73 -10.30
N GLN A 54 5.00 -19.07 -11.40
CA GLN A 54 4.43 -18.08 -12.32
C GLN A 54 3.40 -17.18 -11.63
N SER A 55 2.53 -17.75 -10.81
CA SER A 55 1.54 -17.02 -10.02
C SER A 55 2.22 -15.98 -9.09
N THR A 56 3.31 -16.38 -8.45
CA THR A 56 4.11 -15.49 -7.60
C THR A 56 4.80 -14.39 -8.40
N VAL A 57 5.30 -14.72 -9.60
CA VAL A 57 5.89 -13.72 -10.51
C VAL A 57 4.85 -12.65 -10.89
N ILE A 58 3.61 -13.02 -11.21
CA ILE A 58 2.53 -12.05 -11.51
C ILE A 58 2.34 -11.05 -10.36
N ILE A 59 2.27 -11.54 -9.12
CA ILE A 59 2.08 -10.70 -7.92
C ILE A 59 3.31 -9.80 -7.68
N ASN A 60 4.52 -10.34 -7.83
CA ASN A 60 5.74 -9.56 -7.62
C ASN A 60 5.97 -8.52 -8.72
N VAL A 61 5.59 -8.80 -9.98
CA VAL A 61 5.60 -7.82 -11.06
C VAL A 61 4.64 -6.67 -10.74
N ASN A 62 3.44 -6.96 -10.23
CA ASN A 62 2.52 -5.94 -9.72
C ASN A 62 3.20 -5.03 -8.69
N GLN A 63 3.80 -5.59 -7.65
CA GLN A 63 4.46 -4.79 -6.62
C GLN A 63 5.65 -3.99 -7.16
N ALA A 64 6.46 -4.59 -8.05
CA ALA A 64 7.64 -3.94 -8.63
C ALA A 64 7.27 -2.73 -9.49
N PHE A 65 6.30 -2.88 -10.41
CA PHE A 65 5.84 -1.78 -11.25
C PHE A 65 5.27 -0.63 -10.41
N GLY A 66 4.55 -0.95 -9.33
CA GLY A 66 3.99 0.04 -8.42
C GLY A 66 5.07 0.90 -7.75
N MET A 67 6.23 0.31 -7.45
CA MET A 67 7.36 1.02 -6.85
C MET A 67 8.15 1.85 -7.87
N ILE A 68 8.43 1.30 -9.07
CA ILE A 68 9.19 1.99 -10.12
C ILE A 68 8.50 3.31 -10.49
N LEU A 69 7.19 3.28 -10.64
CA LEU A 69 6.39 4.45 -11.01
C LEU A 69 6.22 5.45 -9.88
N GLY A 70 6.44 5.03 -8.64
CA GLY A 70 6.52 5.92 -7.49
C GLY A 70 7.54 7.05 -7.70
N MET A 71 8.65 6.78 -8.40
CA MET A 71 9.66 7.80 -8.74
C MET A 71 9.15 8.82 -9.77
N MET A 72 8.32 8.39 -10.72
CA MET A 72 7.81 9.22 -11.81
C MET A 72 6.62 10.11 -11.40
N ASN A 73 5.89 9.69 -10.37
CA ASN A 73 4.66 10.37 -9.94
C ASN A 73 4.90 11.82 -9.47
N GLY A 74 6.02 12.12 -8.83
CA GLY A 74 6.34 13.47 -8.35
C GLY A 74 6.32 14.53 -9.45
N PRO A 75 7.18 14.39 -10.49
CA PRO A 75 7.16 15.28 -11.66
C PRO A 75 5.80 15.34 -12.37
N LEU A 76 5.15 14.19 -12.57
CA LEU A 76 3.84 14.11 -13.24
C LEU A 76 2.76 14.91 -12.51
N ILE A 77 2.69 14.76 -11.18
CA ILE A 77 1.72 15.48 -10.35
C ILE A 77 2.05 16.99 -10.33
N ARG A 78 3.32 17.38 -10.37
CA ARG A 78 3.73 18.80 -10.41
C ARG A 78 3.29 19.48 -11.70
N ILE A 79 3.37 18.80 -12.84
CA ILE A 79 3.02 19.34 -14.17
C ILE A 79 1.50 19.33 -14.38
N TYR A 80 0.84 18.21 -14.14
CA TYR A 80 -0.57 18.01 -14.51
C TYR A 80 -1.56 18.22 -13.34
N GLY A 81 -1.07 18.27 -12.10
CA GLY A 81 -1.88 18.32 -10.90
C GLY A 81 -2.40 16.95 -10.46
N TYR A 82 -2.61 16.77 -9.15
CA TYR A 82 -3.01 15.47 -8.60
C TYR A 82 -4.40 15.00 -9.08
N ARG A 83 -5.36 15.91 -9.34
CA ARG A 83 -6.72 15.54 -9.79
C ARG A 83 -6.69 14.76 -11.11
N LYS A 84 -6.02 15.30 -12.12
CA LYS A 84 -5.95 14.68 -13.46
C LYS A 84 -5.20 13.36 -13.41
N ILE A 85 -4.06 13.33 -12.72
CA ILE A 85 -3.26 12.11 -12.54
C ILE A 85 -4.04 11.02 -11.81
N SER A 86 -4.82 11.38 -10.79
CA SER A 86 -5.65 10.44 -10.02
C SER A 86 -6.79 9.85 -10.85
N ILE A 87 -7.46 10.65 -11.69
CA ILE A 87 -8.49 10.18 -12.61
C ILE A 87 -7.91 9.20 -13.65
N ILE A 88 -6.79 9.58 -14.28
CA ILE A 88 -6.09 8.70 -15.25
C ILE A 88 -5.68 7.41 -14.57
N GLY A 89 -5.08 7.49 -13.37
CA GLY A 89 -4.67 6.33 -12.60
C GLY A 89 -5.85 5.41 -12.27
N SER A 90 -6.98 5.95 -11.83
CA SER A 90 -8.17 5.16 -11.50
C SER A 90 -8.74 4.44 -12.73
N LEU A 91 -8.74 5.09 -13.89
CA LEU A 91 -9.20 4.48 -15.14
C LEU A 91 -8.24 3.38 -15.61
N PHE A 92 -6.93 3.60 -15.51
CA PHE A 92 -5.92 2.57 -15.80
C PHE A 92 -6.04 1.37 -14.87
N TYR A 93 -6.27 1.62 -13.57
CA TYR A 93 -6.47 0.57 -12.58
C TYR A 93 -7.70 -0.27 -12.91
N ALA A 94 -8.86 0.38 -13.07
CA ALA A 94 -10.12 -0.31 -13.35
C ALA A 94 -10.07 -1.08 -14.66
N THR A 95 -9.53 -0.47 -15.73
CA THR A 95 -9.36 -1.16 -17.01
C THR A 95 -8.39 -2.34 -16.89
N GLY A 96 -7.29 -2.19 -16.13
CA GLY A 96 -6.35 -3.28 -15.87
C GLY A 96 -7.02 -4.47 -15.19
N ILE A 97 -7.79 -4.22 -14.13
CA ILE A 97 -8.53 -5.26 -13.40
C ILE A 97 -9.63 -5.90 -14.26
N ILE A 98 -10.38 -5.10 -15.03
CA ILE A 98 -11.40 -5.62 -15.95
C ILE A 98 -10.76 -6.50 -17.02
N LEU A 99 -9.64 -6.09 -17.62
CA LEU A 99 -8.94 -6.90 -18.62
C LEU A 99 -8.36 -8.19 -18.03
N THR A 100 -8.00 -8.19 -16.75
CA THR A 100 -7.58 -9.40 -16.03
C THR A 100 -8.69 -10.44 -15.94
N SER A 101 -9.97 -10.04 -15.89
CA SER A 101 -11.11 -10.97 -15.85
C SER A 101 -11.16 -11.94 -17.03
N PHE A 102 -10.65 -11.51 -18.19
CA PHE A 102 -10.57 -12.31 -19.42
C PHE A 102 -9.23 -13.04 -19.60
N GLY A 103 -8.38 -13.03 -18.58
CA GLY A 103 -7.04 -13.62 -18.63
C GLY A 103 -7.08 -15.14 -18.69
N THR A 104 -6.47 -15.72 -19.73
CA THR A 104 -6.33 -17.18 -19.89
C THR A 104 -4.88 -17.64 -19.97
N THR A 105 -3.93 -16.71 -20.06
CA THR A 105 -2.50 -17.02 -20.21
C THR A 105 -1.67 -16.26 -19.17
N PHE A 106 -0.54 -16.84 -18.78
CA PHE A 106 0.41 -16.22 -17.86
C PHE A 106 0.79 -14.79 -18.28
N ILE A 107 1.10 -14.57 -19.56
CA ILE A 107 1.50 -13.26 -20.09
C ILE A 107 0.35 -12.25 -20.01
N HIS A 108 -0.89 -12.67 -20.25
CA HIS A 108 -2.06 -11.80 -20.10
C HIS A 108 -2.19 -11.28 -18.66
N PHE A 109 -2.02 -12.16 -17.66
CA PHE A 109 -2.03 -11.77 -16.25
C PHE A 109 -0.87 -10.83 -15.89
N VAL A 110 0.33 -11.07 -16.44
CA VAL A 110 1.48 -10.18 -16.22
C VAL A 110 1.23 -8.78 -16.78
N ILE A 111 0.69 -8.66 -17.99
CA ILE A 111 0.46 -7.36 -18.64
C ILE A 111 -0.70 -6.61 -17.97
N THR A 112 -1.83 -7.27 -17.77
CA THR A 112 -3.05 -6.61 -17.29
C THR A 112 -3.00 -6.34 -15.78
N TYR A 113 -2.84 -7.37 -14.97
CA TYR A 113 -2.76 -7.23 -13.51
C TYR A 113 -1.38 -6.76 -13.06
N GLY A 114 -0.32 -7.39 -13.56
CA GLY A 114 1.05 -7.07 -13.15
C GLY A 114 1.48 -5.66 -13.50
N MET A 115 1.27 -5.21 -14.73
CA MET A 115 1.76 -3.90 -15.18
C MET A 115 0.65 -2.85 -15.13
N MET A 116 -0.42 -3.03 -15.89
CA MET A 116 -1.43 -2.00 -16.12
C MET A 116 -2.22 -1.62 -14.86
N ALA A 117 -2.71 -2.60 -14.09
CA ALA A 117 -3.38 -2.31 -12.84
C ALA A 117 -2.42 -1.63 -11.83
N SER A 118 -1.18 -2.11 -11.74
CA SER A 118 -0.19 -1.51 -10.85
C SER A 118 0.15 -0.06 -11.20
N LEU A 119 0.25 0.25 -12.50
CA LEU A 119 0.44 1.62 -13.00
C LEU A 119 -0.66 2.55 -12.48
N GLY A 120 -1.92 2.15 -12.69
CA GLY A 120 -3.06 2.94 -12.26
C GLY A 120 -3.13 3.15 -10.75
N LEU A 121 -2.83 2.10 -9.99
CA LEU A 121 -2.76 2.16 -8.53
C LEU A 121 -1.72 3.16 -8.05
N ALA A 122 -0.48 3.04 -8.56
CA ALA A 122 0.64 3.86 -8.11
C ALA A 122 0.36 5.35 -8.34
N MET A 123 -0.16 5.71 -9.51
CA MET A 123 -0.54 7.08 -9.86
C MET A 123 -1.63 7.62 -8.92
N THR A 124 -2.69 6.83 -8.68
CA THR A 124 -3.82 7.25 -7.87
C THR A 124 -3.43 7.43 -6.40
N THR A 125 -2.73 6.45 -5.83
CA THR A 125 -2.30 6.48 -4.43
C THR A 125 -1.31 7.64 -4.17
N ALA A 126 -0.38 7.89 -5.09
CA ALA A 126 0.56 9.01 -4.97
C ALA A 126 -0.18 10.37 -5.04
N ALA A 127 -1.10 10.52 -5.99
CA ALA A 127 -1.86 11.74 -6.17
C ALA A 127 -2.78 12.05 -4.97
N CYS A 128 -3.54 11.06 -4.49
CA CYS A 128 -4.41 11.22 -3.33
C CYS A 128 -3.61 11.48 -2.05
N SER A 129 -2.50 10.77 -1.85
CA SER A 129 -1.61 10.97 -0.69
C SER A 129 -1.03 12.38 -0.69
N LEU A 130 -0.55 12.88 -1.83
CA LEU A 130 -0.06 14.25 -1.93
C LEU A 130 -1.18 15.28 -1.67
N ALA A 131 -2.39 15.03 -2.16
CA ALA A 131 -3.53 15.91 -1.89
C ALA A 131 -3.82 16.02 -0.39
N VAL A 132 -3.95 14.90 0.33
CA VAL A 132 -4.14 14.91 1.80
C VAL A 132 -3.02 15.69 2.49
N ASN A 133 -1.76 15.41 2.14
CA ASN A 133 -0.61 16.10 2.73
C ASN A 133 -0.56 17.61 2.43
N SER A 134 -1.19 18.05 1.34
CA SER A 134 -1.26 19.46 0.93
C SER A 134 -2.39 20.22 1.62
N PHE A 135 -3.51 19.56 1.96
CA PHE A 135 -4.68 20.18 2.60
C PHE A 135 -4.55 20.35 4.13
N PHE A 136 -3.66 19.59 4.76
CA PHE A 136 -3.38 19.68 6.18
C PHE A 136 -1.92 20.09 6.39
N LYS A 137 -1.61 20.90 7.39
CA LYS A 137 -0.25 21.16 7.88
C LYS A 137 -0.14 20.63 9.31
N GLU A 138 -0.97 21.17 10.20
CA GLU A 138 -1.00 20.80 11.62
C GLU A 138 -1.64 19.43 11.82
N LYS A 139 -2.74 19.11 11.14
CA LYS A 139 -3.52 17.88 11.37
C LYS A 139 -3.22 16.72 10.41
N ARG A 140 -2.09 16.75 9.68
CA ARG A 140 -1.74 15.72 8.66
C ARG A 140 -1.76 14.29 9.21
N GLY A 141 -1.31 14.10 10.45
CA GLY A 141 -1.22 12.80 11.13
C GLY A 141 -2.59 12.24 11.43
N ARG A 142 -3.49 13.04 12.01
CA ARG A 142 -4.91 12.70 12.15
C ARG A 142 -5.55 12.39 10.79
N ALA A 143 -5.35 13.25 9.80
CA ALA A 143 -5.92 13.06 8.46
C ALA A 143 -5.45 11.74 7.82
N MET A 144 -4.15 11.44 7.89
CA MET A 144 -3.58 10.19 7.39
C MET A 144 -4.03 8.99 8.22
N GLY A 145 -4.06 9.11 9.56
CA GLY A 145 -4.49 8.05 10.46
C GLY A 145 -5.94 7.64 10.24
N ILE A 146 -6.85 8.62 10.11
CA ILE A 146 -8.27 8.37 9.77
C ILE A 146 -8.37 7.70 8.39
N SER A 147 -7.61 8.19 7.40
CA SER A 147 -7.60 7.60 6.05
C SER A 147 -7.16 6.13 6.09
N MET A 148 -6.12 5.81 6.85
CA MET A 148 -5.61 4.44 7.03
C MET A 148 -6.58 3.55 7.79
N THR A 149 -7.33 4.10 8.74
CA THR A 149 -8.35 3.36 9.49
C THR A 149 -9.47 2.89 8.56
N ILE A 150 -10.03 3.80 7.77
CA ILE A 150 -11.08 3.48 6.80
C ILE A 150 -10.55 2.50 5.75
N THR A 151 -9.30 2.71 5.30
CA THR A 151 -8.62 1.78 4.37
C THR A 151 -8.51 0.37 4.94
N GLY A 152 -8.25 0.23 6.25
CA GLY A 152 -8.12 -1.05 6.95
C GLY A 152 -9.41 -1.89 6.98
N LEU A 153 -10.58 -1.29 6.73
CA LEU A 153 -11.83 -2.05 6.56
C LEU A 153 -11.83 -2.89 5.29
N GLY A 154 -11.12 -2.45 4.24
CA GLY A 154 -11.11 -3.14 2.95
C GLY A 154 -10.60 -4.58 3.05
N PRO A 155 -9.41 -4.82 3.64
CA PRO A 155 -8.88 -6.17 3.83
C PRO A 155 -9.75 -7.05 4.73
N ILE A 156 -10.60 -6.45 5.57
CA ILE A 156 -11.55 -7.18 6.44
C ILE A 156 -12.83 -7.52 5.69
N LEU A 157 -13.26 -6.78 4.67
CA LEU A 157 -14.52 -7.00 3.97
C LEU A 157 -14.36 -7.74 2.64
N MET A 158 -13.25 -7.51 1.93
CA MET A 158 -13.07 -8.07 0.59
C MET A 158 -12.96 -9.60 0.54
N PRO A 159 -12.23 -10.29 1.44
CA PRO A 159 -12.19 -11.76 1.41
C PRO A 159 -13.57 -12.40 1.53
N GLN A 160 -14.46 -11.81 2.33
CA GLN A 160 -15.84 -12.25 2.54
C GLN A 160 -16.65 -12.01 1.26
N LEU A 161 -16.51 -10.83 0.65
CA LEU A 161 -17.16 -10.55 -0.63
C LEU A 161 -16.69 -11.55 -1.71
N VAL A 162 -15.38 -11.79 -1.83
CA VAL A 162 -14.82 -12.77 -2.76
C VAL A 162 -15.33 -14.18 -2.46
N SER A 163 -15.42 -14.59 -1.20
CA SER A 163 -15.92 -15.92 -0.83
C SER A 163 -17.37 -16.18 -1.24
N VAL A 164 -18.20 -15.13 -1.32
CA VAL A 164 -19.58 -15.22 -1.77
C VAL A 164 -19.68 -15.16 -3.29
N LEU A 165 -18.86 -14.33 -3.95
CA LEU A 165 -18.91 -14.13 -5.40
C LEU A 165 -18.28 -15.30 -6.17
N LEU A 166 -17.19 -15.86 -5.65
CA LEU A 166 -16.39 -16.86 -6.37
C LEU A 166 -17.17 -18.13 -6.73
N PRO A 167 -18.02 -18.71 -5.86
CA PRO A 167 -18.83 -19.88 -6.21
C PRO A 167 -19.97 -19.59 -7.20
N ILE A 168 -20.38 -18.32 -7.34
CA ILE A 168 -21.54 -17.92 -8.16
C ILE A 168 -21.10 -17.46 -9.56
N TYR A 169 -19.98 -16.75 -9.65
CA TYR A 169 -19.54 -16.03 -10.85
C TYR A 169 -18.15 -16.46 -11.37
N ASP A 170 -17.55 -17.49 -10.77
CA ASP A 170 -16.18 -17.92 -11.03
C ASP A 170 -15.12 -16.80 -10.82
N SER A 171 -13.86 -17.12 -11.12
CA SER A 171 -12.71 -16.21 -10.99
C SER A 171 -12.84 -14.97 -11.87
N GLY A 172 -13.20 -15.16 -13.14
CA GLY A 172 -13.37 -14.10 -14.13
C GLY A 172 -14.52 -13.15 -13.77
N GLY A 173 -15.73 -13.66 -13.51
CA GLY A 173 -16.88 -12.83 -13.14
C GLY A 173 -16.68 -12.09 -11.83
N THR A 174 -16.05 -12.73 -10.83
CA THR A 174 -15.67 -12.06 -9.57
C THR A 174 -14.72 -10.91 -9.84
N MET A 175 -13.67 -11.10 -10.65
CA MET A 175 -12.72 -10.04 -10.96
C MET A 175 -13.35 -8.90 -11.77
N LEU A 176 -14.33 -9.20 -12.64
CA LEU A 176 -15.07 -8.18 -13.37
C LEU A 176 -15.90 -7.30 -12.43
N ILE A 177 -16.59 -7.89 -11.45
CA ILE A 177 -17.34 -7.16 -10.42
C ILE A 177 -16.40 -6.28 -9.58
N LEU A 178 -15.24 -6.81 -9.17
CA LEU A 178 -14.23 -6.04 -8.45
C LEU A 178 -13.65 -4.90 -9.30
N GLY A 179 -13.49 -5.11 -10.61
CA GLY A 179 -13.13 -4.08 -11.57
C GLY A 179 -14.18 -2.97 -11.66
N ALA A 180 -15.47 -3.33 -11.72
CA ALA A 180 -16.56 -2.36 -11.68
C ALA A 180 -16.61 -1.60 -10.34
N LEU A 181 -16.37 -2.28 -9.21
CA LEU A 181 -16.26 -1.63 -7.90
C LEU A 181 -15.12 -0.61 -7.90
N SER A 182 -13.97 -0.94 -8.49
CA SER A 182 -12.82 -0.03 -8.56
C SER A 182 -13.06 1.26 -9.36
N LEU A 183 -14.07 1.31 -10.24
CA LEU A 183 -14.49 2.54 -10.91
C LEU A 183 -15.03 3.60 -9.94
N HIS A 184 -15.49 3.21 -8.75
CA HIS A 184 -15.86 4.18 -7.70
C HIS A 184 -14.64 5.01 -7.25
N GLY A 185 -13.42 4.53 -7.48
CA GLY A 185 -12.19 5.33 -7.35
C GLY A 185 -12.21 6.60 -8.20
N LEU A 186 -12.91 6.62 -9.35
CA LEU A 186 -13.08 7.83 -10.17
C LEU A 186 -13.87 8.93 -9.45
N ILE A 187 -14.86 8.54 -8.64
CA ILE A 187 -15.62 9.47 -7.80
C ILE A 187 -14.68 10.08 -6.76
N GLY A 188 -13.90 9.24 -6.08
CA GLY A 188 -12.83 9.67 -5.16
C GLY A 188 -11.85 10.64 -5.81
N SER A 189 -11.32 10.29 -6.97
CA SER A 189 -10.37 11.10 -7.74
C SER A 189 -10.98 12.44 -8.20
N SER A 190 -12.28 12.46 -8.51
CA SER A 190 -12.99 13.67 -8.92
C SER A 190 -13.20 14.66 -7.77
N LEU A 191 -13.27 14.17 -6.53
CA LEU A 191 -13.39 14.98 -5.31
C LEU A 191 -12.09 15.70 -4.93
N LEU A 192 -10.95 15.35 -5.55
CA LEU A 192 -9.66 15.99 -5.34
C LEU A 192 -9.62 17.38 -5.99
N GLN A 193 -10.20 18.38 -5.32
CA GLN A 193 -10.16 19.76 -5.79
C GLN A 193 -8.77 20.39 -5.60
N PRO A 194 -8.32 21.28 -6.50
CA PRO A 194 -7.08 22.01 -6.33
C PRO A 194 -7.04 22.79 -5.01
N LEU A 195 -5.90 22.68 -4.30
CA LEU A 195 -5.69 23.36 -3.01
C LEU A 195 -5.86 24.87 -3.13
N LYS A 196 -5.51 25.45 -4.29
CA LYS A 196 -5.61 26.89 -4.57
C LYS A 196 -7.01 27.46 -4.29
N TRP A 197 -8.06 26.65 -4.39
CA TRP A 197 -9.45 27.08 -4.14
C TRP A 197 -9.80 27.16 -2.66
N HIS A 198 -9.04 26.49 -1.79
CA HIS A 198 -9.35 26.34 -0.35
C HIS A 198 -8.26 26.91 0.55
N ALA A 199 -7.12 27.30 0.00
CA ALA A 199 -6.02 27.86 0.76
C ALA A 199 -6.43 29.19 1.40
N LYS A 200 -6.16 29.34 2.70
CA LYS A 200 -6.43 30.58 3.43
C LYS A 200 -5.31 31.59 3.11
N ARG A 201 -5.68 32.83 2.78
CA ARG A 201 -4.73 33.93 2.60
C ARG A 201 -4.37 34.49 3.97
N ILE A 202 -3.13 34.30 4.41
CA ILE A 202 -2.64 34.87 5.67
C ILE A 202 -1.50 35.85 5.35
N GLN A 203 -1.53 37.04 5.97
CA GLN A 203 -0.37 37.92 6.02
C GLN A 203 0.53 37.44 7.16
N VAL A 204 1.72 36.93 6.84
CA VAL A 204 2.66 36.38 7.83
C VAL A 204 3.73 37.43 8.12
N LYS A 205 3.86 37.85 9.39
CA LYS A 205 5.11 38.43 9.92
C LYS A 205 6.12 37.29 10.03
N GLU A 206 7.29 37.49 9.43
CA GLU A 206 8.36 36.50 9.32
C GLU A 206 8.83 36.07 10.71
N ASN A 207 8.51 34.84 11.13
CA ASN A 207 9.25 34.11 12.14
C ASN A 207 9.74 32.81 11.50
N LYS A 208 10.96 32.88 10.95
CA LYS A 208 11.77 31.70 10.60
C LYS A 208 12.27 31.10 11.91
N GLU A 209 12.01 29.82 12.19
CA GLU A 209 13.06 28.85 12.57
C GLU A 209 12.61 27.44 13.00
N ASP A 210 11.32 27.11 13.17
CA ASP A 210 11.00 25.84 13.87
C ASP A 210 10.61 24.62 13.00
N ASP A 211 10.49 24.71 11.68
CA ASP A 211 9.91 23.62 10.86
C ASP A 211 10.92 22.71 10.11
N ILE A 212 12.23 22.79 10.38
CA ILE A 212 13.27 21.99 9.66
C ILE A 212 14.20 21.21 10.62
N LYS A 213 13.66 20.58 11.67
CA LYS A 213 14.45 19.65 12.50
C LYS A 213 13.88 18.23 12.61
N SER A 214 12.94 17.84 11.76
CA SER A 214 12.36 16.49 11.78
C SER A 214 12.52 15.72 10.46
N LEU A 215 13.67 15.85 9.81
CA LEU A 215 14.14 14.88 8.82
C LEU A 215 15.63 14.67 9.09
N LEU A 216 15.93 13.48 9.61
CA LEU A 216 17.13 12.65 9.40
C LEU A 216 18.49 13.36 9.35
N ILE A 217 19.44 12.79 10.09
CA ILE A 217 20.88 13.09 10.13
C ILE A 217 21.51 12.86 8.74
N VAL A 218 21.13 13.63 7.72
CA VAL A 218 21.63 13.53 6.36
C VAL A 218 21.26 14.82 5.60
N ASN A 219 22.20 15.76 5.51
CA ASN A 219 22.01 17.00 4.76
C ASN A 219 22.45 16.89 3.29
N ASP A 220 22.89 15.70 2.84
CA ASP A 220 23.39 15.48 1.49
C ASP A 220 22.45 14.63 0.63
N PHE A 221 22.17 15.08 -0.60
CA PHE A 221 21.28 14.42 -1.54
C PHE A 221 21.75 12.99 -1.84
N SER A 222 23.06 12.80 -1.97
CA SER A 222 23.70 11.50 -2.20
C SER A 222 23.34 10.49 -1.11
N SER A 223 23.38 10.93 0.14
CA SER A 223 23.08 10.10 1.29
C SER A 223 21.58 9.81 1.43
N ILE A 224 20.69 10.74 1.02
CA ILE A 224 19.23 10.46 0.92
C ILE A 224 18.97 9.37 -0.11
N VAL A 225 19.65 9.42 -1.27
CA VAL A 225 19.53 8.40 -2.31
C VAL A 225 20.02 7.04 -1.81
N ILE A 226 21.16 6.97 -1.11
CA ILE A 226 21.68 5.72 -0.54
C ILE A 226 20.69 5.10 0.45
N VAL A 227 20.13 5.91 1.36
CA VAL A 227 19.13 5.44 2.33
C VAL A 227 17.86 4.96 1.62
N ALA A 228 17.39 5.70 0.60
CA ALA A 228 16.22 5.31 -0.18
C ALA A 228 16.43 3.98 -0.92
N VAL A 229 17.61 3.77 -1.52
CA VAL A 229 17.97 2.50 -2.18
C VAL A 229 18.00 1.37 -1.15
N GLY A 230 18.64 1.58 0.00
CA GLY A 230 18.70 0.57 1.06
C GLY A 230 17.31 0.17 1.58
N LEU A 231 16.43 1.14 1.84
CA LEU A 231 15.03 0.89 2.23
C LEU A 231 14.24 0.20 1.11
N GLY A 232 14.49 0.55 -0.15
CA GLY A 232 13.89 -0.08 -1.32
C GLY A 232 14.23 -1.56 -1.42
N ILE A 233 15.51 -1.91 -1.28
CA ILE A 233 15.99 -3.30 -1.29
C ILE A 233 15.38 -4.09 -0.12
N ALA A 234 15.44 -3.55 1.10
CA ALA A 234 14.87 -4.20 2.28
C ALA A 234 13.37 -4.45 2.13
N LYS A 235 12.62 -3.47 1.60
CA LYS A 235 11.19 -3.61 1.31
C LYS A 235 10.92 -4.64 0.21
N GLY A 236 11.73 -4.67 -0.84
CA GLY A 236 11.64 -5.64 -1.94
C GLY A 236 11.81 -7.07 -1.44
N ILE A 237 12.89 -7.33 -0.69
CA ILE A 237 13.16 -8.63 -0.06
C ILE A 237 11.95 -9.06 0.78
N ARG A 238 11.50 -8.21 1.71
CA ARG A 238 10.35 -8.50 2.58
C ARG A 238 9.09 -8.85 1.78
N THR A 239 8.82 -8.11 0.71
CA THR A 239 7.60 -8.30 -0.10
C THR A 239 7.61 -9.65 -0.80
N VAL A 240 8.74 -10.05 -1.39
CA VAL A 240 8.89 -11.35 -2.06
C VAL A 240 8.74 -12.51 -1.06
N TYR A 241 9.39 -12.41 0.10
CA TYR A 241 9.31 -13.45 1.14
C TYR A 241 7.89 -13.60 1.69
N MET A 242 7.17 -12.50 1.94
CA MET A 242 5.80 -12.54 2.46
C MET A 242 4.81 -13.20 1.49
N THR A 243 4.99 -13.03 0.18
CA THR A 243 4.16 -13.69 -0.83
C THR A 243 4.43 -15.22 -0.90
N LEU A 244 5.64 -15.66 -0.54
CA LEU A 244 6.06 -17.07 -0.61
C LEU A 244 5.85 -17.86 0.70
N VAL A 245 5.83 -17.19 1.85
CA VAL A 245 5.79 -17.86 3.16
C VAL A 245 4.49 -18.62 3.41
N ILE A 246 3.35 -18.07 2.99
CA ILE A 246 2.04 -18.69 3.23
C ILE A 246 1.85 -19.93 2.34
N PRO A 247 2.10 -19.88 1.02
CA PRO A 247 2.02 -21.07 0.17
C PRO A 247 2.98 -22.19 0.53
N SER A 248 4.09 -21.91 1.23
CA SER A 248 5.07 -22.94 1.63
C SER A 248 4.72 -23.69 2.91
N HIS A 249 3.84 -23.14 3.75
CA HIS A 249 3.47 -23.73 5.04
C HIS A 249 2.01 -24.21 5.10
N VAL A 250 1.16 -23.74 4.19
CA VAL A 250 -0.27 -24.03 4.15
C VAL A 250 -0.59 -24.82 2.89
N SER A 251 -1.37 -25.90 3.01
CA SER A 251 -1.84 -26.65 1.85
C SER A 251 -2.66 -25.75 0.91
N LEU A 252 -2.58 -26.00 -0.40
CA LEU A 252 -3.25 -25.18 -1.42
C LEU A 252 -4.76 -25.00 -1.16
N GLU A 253 -5.40 -25.98 -0.53
CA GLU A 253 -6.81 -25.97 -0.15
C GLU A 253 -7.12 -25.00 1.01
N LYS A 254 -6.17 -24.80 1.93
CA LYS A 254 -6.29 -23.88 3.07
C LYS A 254 -5.69 -22.51 2.78
N LEU A 255 -5.11 -22.30 1.59
CA LEU A 255 -4.43 -21.06 1.22
C LEU A 255 -5.38 -19.86 1.27
N THR A 256 -6.60 -20.04 0.77
CA THR A 256 -7.68 -19.06 0.78
C THR A 256 -8.02 -18.61 2.22
N SER A 257 -8.15 -19.57 3.15
CA SER A 257 -8.43 -19.31 4.56
C SER A 257 -7.25 -18.62 5.26
N ALA A 258 -6.02 -19.05 4.99
CA ALA A 258 -4.82 -18.44 5.56
C ALA A 258 -4.63 -16.99 5.10
N SER A 259 -4.80 -16.73 3.80
CA SER A 259 -4.76 -15.37 3.24
C SER A 259 -5.86 -14.48 3.81
N SER A 260 -7.07 -15.03 4.03
CA SER A 260 -8.17 -14.29 4.66
C SER A 260 -7.86 -13.90 6.10
N ILE A 261 -7.27 -14.81 6.89
CA ILE A 261 -6.82 -14.51 8.26
C ILE A 261 -5.73 -13.43 8.24
N GLN A 262 -4.76 -13.53 7.32
CA GLN A 262 -3.72 -12.51 7.17
C GLN A 262 -4.31 -11.13 6.84
N SER A 263 -5.24 -11.06 5.89
CA SER A 263 -5.91 -9.81 5.51
C SER A 263 -6.70 -9.22 6.67
N LEU A 264 -7.38 -10.04 7.46
CA LEU A 264 -8.10 -9.60 8.66
C LEU A 264 -7.16 -9.04 9.73
N VAL A 265 -6.05 -9.73 10.02
CA VAL A 265 -5.04 -9.25 10.98
C VAL A 265 -4.43 -7.94 10.49
N ASN A 266 -4.08 -7.84 9.20
CA ASN A 266 -3.53 -6.63 8.62
C ASN A 266 -4.52 -5.45 8.67
N GLY A 267 -5.79 -5.68 8.32
CA GLY A 267 -6.84 -4.66 8.41
C GLY A 267 -7.07 -4.17 9.85
N THR A 268 -7.09 -5.10 10.81
CA THR A 268 -7.23 -4.77 12.24
C THR A 268 -6.06 -3.93 12.75
N LEU A 269 -4.82 -4.31 12.39
CA LEU A 269 -3.63 -3.54 12.74
C LEU A 269 -3.66 -2.14 12.12
N LEU A 270 -4.12 -1.98 10.88
CA LEU A 270 -4.26 -0.65 10.25
C LEU A 270 -5.30 0.23 10.96
N ILE A 271 -6.42 -0.34 11.38
CA ILE A 271 -7.48 0.35 12.14
C ILE A 271 -6.97 0.84 13.50
N VAL A 272 -6.16 0.02 14.18
CA VAL A 272 -5.64 0.35 15.52
C VAL A 272 -4.45 1.31 15.44
N PHE A 273 -3.42 0.97 14.66
CA PHE A 273 -2.17 1.73 14.63
C PHE A 273 -2.26 3.02 13.82
N GLY A 274 -3.16 3.12 12.83
CA GLY A 274 -3.35 4.33 12.03
C GLY A 274 -3.66 5.57 12.89
N PRO A 275 -4.71 5.55 13.72
CA PRO A 275 -5.05 6.63 14.64
C PRO A 275 -3.98 6.86 15.70
N ILE A 276 -3.39 5.79 16.26
CA ILE A 276 -2.36 5.89 17.30
C ILE A 276 -1.16 6.68 16.78
N LEU A 277 -0.66 6.37 15.58
CA LEU A 277 0.45 7.12 14.98
C LEU A 277 0.08 8.59 14.72
N GLY A 278 -1.17 8.86 14.31
CA GLY A 278 -1.69 10.22 14.14
C GLY A 278 -1.73 11.01 15.44
N LEU A 279 -2.20 10.38 16.53
CA LEU A 279 -2.29 10.98 17.86
C LEU A 279 -0.92 11.22 18.48
N ILE A 280 0.00 10.24 18.40
CA ILE A 280 1.37 10.38 18.91
C ILE A 280 2.03 11.60 18.29
N ARG A 281 1.95 11.73 16.96
CA ARG A 281 2.52 12.87 16.24
C ARG A 281 1.93 14.21 16.69
N ASP A 282 0.62 14.25 16.91
CA ASP A 282 -0.08 15.48 17.28
C ASP A 282 0.20 15.88 18.74
N ILE A 283 0.49 14.92 19.62
CA ILE A 283 0.89 15.20 21.02
C ILE A 283 2.36 15.63 21.09
N THR A 284 3.25 14.95 20.36
CA THR A 284 4.70 15.21 20.45
C THR A 284 5.15 16.37 19.58
N GLY A 285 4.36 16.79 18.59
CA GLY A 285 4.72 17.81 17.61
C GLY A 285 5.87 17.42 16.67
N SER A 286 6.45 16.22 16.84
CA SER A 286 7.65 15.76 16.13
C SER A 286 7.48 14.34 15.58
N TYR A 287 7.94 14.15 14.34
CA TYR A 287 7.97 12.83 13.69
C TYR A 287 8.96 11.85 14.33
N LEU A 288 9.90 12.33 15.15
CA LEU A 288 10.95 11.49 15.74
C LEU A 288 10.37 10.37 16.60
N SER A 289 9.35 10.66 17.42
CA SER A 289 8.69 9.66 18.28
C SER A 289 7.98 8.57 17.47
N CYS A 290 7.35 8.93 16.34
CA CYS A 290 6.74 7.96 15.44
C CYS A 290 7.79 7.07 14.77
N VAL A 291 8.93 7.65 14.36
CA VAL A 291 10.03 6.89 13.76
C VAL A 291 10.65 5.92 14.78
N ILE A 292 10.88 6.35 16.02
CA ILE A 292 11.40 5.47 17.09
C ILE A 292 10.43 4.31 17.35
N LEU A 293 9.13 4.58 17.46
CA LEU A 293 8.12 3.53 17.65
C LEU A 293 8.11 2.52 16.49
N ILE A 294 8.13 3.01 15.24
CA ILE A 294 8.17 2.15 14.05
C ILE A 294 9.45 1.31 14.03
N ASN A 295 10.60 1.90 14.36
CA ASN A 295 11.88 1.18 14.42
C ASN A 295 11.89 0.13 15.53
N PHE A 296 11.30 0.42 16.69
CA PHE A 296 11.16 -0.53 17.79
C PHE A 296 10.31 -1.74 17.40
N VAL A 297 9.14 -1.50 16.79
CA VAL A 297 8.27 -2.58 16.27
C VAL A 297 8.98 -3.39 15.19
N THR A 298 9.73 -2.72 14.32
CA THR A 298 10.52 -3.38 13.27
C THR A 298 11.65 -4.24 13.87
N ALA A 299 12.30 -3.78 14.94
CA ALA A 299 13.33 -4.54 15.63
C ALA A 299 12.77 -5.82 16.27
N ILE A 300 11.57 -5.75 16.88
CA ILE A 300 10.88 -6.94 17.41
C ILE A 300 10.64 -7.96 16.29
N ALA A 301 10.16 -7.53 15.13
CA ALA A 301 9.93 -8.41 13.98
C ALA A 301 11.23 -9.07 13.49
N VAL A 302 12.34 -8.33 13.43
CA VAL A 302 13.65 -8.88 13.07
C VAL A 302 14.12 -9.91 14.09
N VAL A 303 13.97 -9.64 15.40
CA VAL A 303 14.32 -10.61 16.46
C VAL A 303 13.49 -11.87 16.33
N MET A 304 12.19 -11.76 16.05
CA MET A 304 11.32 -12.91 15.80
C MET A 304 11.84 -13.76 14.63
N TRP A 305 12.16 -13.16 13.48
CA TRP A 305 12.68 -13.90 12.32
C TRP A 305 14.05 -14.54 12.58
N LEU A 306 14.95 -13.85 13.29
CA LEU A 306 16.25 -14.41 13.66
C LEU A 306 16.08 -15.60 14.61
N SER A 307 15.14 -15.52 15.55
CA SER A 307 14.84 -16.62 16.48
C SER A 307 14.30 -17.85 15.75
N GLU A 308 13.38 -17.67 14.79
CA GLU A 308 12.85 -18.75 13.96
C GLU A 308 13.95 -19.41 13.13
N PHE A 309 14.80 -18.61 12.49
CA PHE A 309 15.92 -19.12 11.70
C PHE A 309 16.91 -19.94 12.56
N ALA A 310 17.21 -19.46 13.78
CA ALA A 310 18.04 -20.19 14.73
C ALA A 310 17.42 -21.53 15.15
N ILE A 311 16.12 -21.54 15.48
CA ILE A 311 15.39 -22.75 15.89
C ILE A 311 15.38 -23.79 14.75
N ILE A 312 15.08 -23.37 13.52
CA ILE A 312 15.06 -24.28 12.35
C ILE A 312 16.46 -24.86 12.12
N ARG A 313 17.51 -24.04 12.23
CA ARG A 313 18.89 -24.49 12.07
C ARG A 313 19.28 -25.51 13.14
N CYS A 314 18.94 -25.26 14.41
CA CYS A 314 19.15 -26.21 15.51
C CYS A 314 18.38 -27.53 15.29
N LYS A 315 17.11 -27.46 14.89
CA LYS A 315 16.28 -28.65 14.62
C LYS A 315 16.83 -29.48 13.47
N ASN A 316 17.31 -28.85 12.39
CA ASN A 316 17.94 -29.53 11.26
C ASN A 316 19.29 -30.17 11.64
N GLN A 317 20.10 -29.51 12.47
CA GLN A 317 21.33 -30.12 13.00
C GLN A 317 21.04 -31.33 13.89
N ASN A 318 20.01 -31.25 14.75
CA ASN A 318 19.59 -32.38 15.57
C ASN A 318 19.03 -33.55 14.74
N LYS A 319 18.24 -33.28 13.69
CA LYS A 319 17.79 -34.32 12.75
C LYS A 319 18.96 -35.00 12.02
N ARG A 320 19.95 -34.22 11.58
CA ARG A 320 21.18 -34.78 10.95
C ARG A 320 22.00 -35.61 11.92
N ARG A 321 22.08 -35.22 13.21
CA ARG A 321 22.72 -36.03 14.25
C ARG A 321 21.96 -37.34 14.51
N LYS A 322 20.63 -37.29 14.62
CA LYS A 322 19.80 -38.50 14.83
C LYS A 322 19.88 -39.49 13.66
N ARG A 323 19.84 -39.02 12.40
CA ARG A 323 20.02 -39.87 11.20
C ARG A 323 21.40 -40.55 11.11
N LYS A 324 22.43 -40.01 11.77
CA LYS A 324 23.76 -40.65 11.84
C LYS A 324 23.84 -41.72 12.93
N LEU A 325 22.85 -41.81 13.82
CA LEU A 325 22.83 -42.69 14.98
C LEU A 325 21.82 -43.85 14.82
N GLU A 326 20.97 -43.85 13.79
CA GLU A 326 20.12 -44.99 13.44
C GLU A 326 20.91 -45.99 12.58
N PRO A 327 21.06 -47.26 12.99
CA PRO A 327 21.67 -48.29 12.16
C PRO A 327 20.78 -48.63 10.96
N ALA A 328 21.43 -48.93 9.83
CA ALA A 328 20.80 -49.26 8.54
C ALA A 328 19.98 -50.55 8.56
#